data_AF-S8E7U0-F1
#
_entry.id   AF-S8E7U0-F1
#
_cell.length_a   1.000
_cell.length_b   1.000
_cell.length_c   1.000
_cell.angle_alpha   90.00
_cell.angle_beta   90.00
_cell.angle_gamma   90.00
#
_symmetry.space_group_name_H-M   'P 1'
#
loop_
_entity.id
_entity.type
_entity.pdbx_description
1 polymer ?
#
loop_
_entity_poly.entity_id
_entity_poly.type
_entity_poly.pdbx_seq_one_letter_code
_entity_poly.pdbx_strand_id
1 'polypeptide(L)'
;MKANSKHPNGHTIVRTSIPPGTILYHGRPVPEYPERDWVAFDPEHAAIFAWGVNGTVYTFAATRDLTLLYFDGCSANKVDGVVDTQDILFWGKLLHKHTEWWGEMERLEVGCVWARQHGIDGFIRMEFDFEIIYCDFSDGLELVTVLSPVHGELPLPHPSDPRNLTSPRTWDAGSQLSPMQNHMLGAHPEGTFHGFRKADYPPEGPDELLSSLPPIVPPPGWKGTFPLTSFEARRAGAWHNDFPGLSQVHADASTLISFFDPSLRSLVDARRNTTRNQYAAGNASQEDIARVRQDVSEMALRSPGANSGVDWVGLARTIQERFKDRLPYLQHLLHQPIMNASAQAAGVRKQLIVSLIPHMRKVEIGEAQWFADIAHDCAARFTKSLSVSRYTKQEESVHHAVEEVLHEVCRVYTGAWVDAFDVESQSTDVAAGLLEKWRGEFDALIEWLDWPAWIQCHPACEVDEYCYVPQGKPWGIPDDHEPRCRPIVDVSF
;
A
#
# COMPACT_ATOMS: atom_id res chain seq x y z
N MET A 1 -7.03 5.44 1.11
CA MET A 1 -5.82 4.91 0.44
C MET A 1 -5.57 3.49 0.95
N LYS A 2 -5.55 2.47 0.08
CA LYS A 2 -5.40 1.05 0.50
C LYS A 2 -3.93 0.61 0.47
N ALA A 3 -3.57 -0.27 1.39
CA ALA A 3 -2.31 -1.00 1.41
C ALA A 3 -2.00 -1.77 0.12
N ASN A 4 -0.75 -1.73 -0.35
CA ASN A 4 -0.27 -2.55 -1.48
C ASN A 4 0.73 -3.64 -1.01
N SER A 5 0.29 -4.49 -0.09
CA SER A 5 1.15 -5.51 0.54
C SER A 5 1.45 -6.72 -0.35
N LYS A 6 0.62 -6.99 -1.37
CA LYS A 6 0.87 -8.05 -2.35
C LYS A 6 2.03 -7.73 -3.29
N HIS A 7 2.19 -6.45 -3.64
CA HIS A 7 3.30 -5.97 -4.46
C HIS A 7 4.15 -5.00 -3.62
N PRO A 8 5.00 -5.51 -2.71
CA PRO A 8 5.68 -4.68 -1.71
C PRO A 8 6.64 -3.67 -2.34
N ASN A 9 7.18 -3.97 -3.52
CA ASN A 9 7.94 -3.00 -4.31
C ASN A 9 6.96 -2.03 -4.99
N GLY A 10 6.74 -0.88 -4.37
CA GLY A 10 5.90 0.17 -4.93
C GLY A 10 6.45 0.74 -6.23
N HIS A 11 5.55 1.10 -7.14
CA HIS A 11 5.89 1.66 -8.45
C HIS A 11 5.16 2.95 -8.75
N THR A 12 4.62 3.61 -7.72
CA THR A 12 3.83 4.82 -7.87
C THR A 12 4.21 5.86 -6.82
N ILE A 13 4.25 7.12 -7.25
CA ILE A 13 4.37 8.29 -6.38
C ILE A 13 3.16 9.18 -6.67
N VAL A 14 2.48 9.65 -5.63
CA VAL A 14 1.30 10.51 -5.80
C VAL A 14 1.25 11.58 -4.73
N ARG A 15 0.81 12.79 -5.09
CA ARG A 15 0.54 13.83 -4.09
C ARG A 15 -0.72 13.48 -3.32
N THR A 16 -0.68 13.71 -2.02
CA THR A 16 -1.78 13.45 -1.09
C THR A 16 -2.00 14.67 -0.22
N SER A 17 -3.20 14.74 0.36
CA SER A 17 -3.55 15.75 1.35
C SER A 17 -4.17 15.14 2.59
N ILE A 18 -3.89 15.73 3.74
CA ILE A 18 -4.55 15.45 5.03
C ILE A 18 -5.29 16.72 5.45
N PRO A 19 -6.62 16.66 5.68
CA PRO A 19 -7.38 17.83 6.06
C PRO A 19 -7.12 18.26 7.51
N PRO A 20 -7.39 19.55 7.85
CA PRO A 20 -7.31 20.03 9.23
C PRO A 20 -8.26 19.24 10.16
N GLY A 21 -7.85 19.08 11.42
CA GLY A 21 -8.53 18.29 12.43
C GLY A 21 -8.19 16.79 12.41
N THR A 22 -7.38 16.33 11.46
CA THR A 22 -6.86 14.95 11.46
C THR A 22 -5.91 14.75 12.63
N ILE A 23 -6.09 13.66 13.38
CA ILE A 23 -5.27 13.31 14.54
C ILE A 23 -4.13 12.40 14.11
N LEU A 24 -2.92 12.71 14.56
CA LEU A 24 -1.68 11.97 14.29
C LEU A 24 -0.96 11.67 15.61
N TYR A 25 -0.21 10.58 15.65
CA TYR A 25 0.46 10.10 16.85
C TYR A 25 1.95 9.93 16.63
N HIS A 26 2.76 10.22 17.65
CA HIS A 26 4.20 9.98 17.62
C HIS A 26 4.66 9.36 18.92
N GLY A 27 5.28 8.19 18.85
CA GLY A 27 5.93 7.58 20.01
C GLY A 27 7.44 7.70 19.93
N ARG A 28 8.05 7.97 21.08
CA ARG A 28 9.50 8.02 21.26
C ARG A 28 9.86 7.67 22.70
N PRO A 29 11.08 7.20 22.97
CA PRO A 29 11.49 6.76 24.30
C PRO A 29 11.95 7.89 25.23
N VAL A 30 11.88 9.14 24.74
CA VAL A 30 12.39 10.32 25.44
C VAL A 30 11.35 11.45 25.37
N PRO A 31 11.22 12.30 26.40
CA PRO A 31 10.11 13.24 26.56
C PRO A 31 10.34 14.60 25.88
N GLU A 32 11.38 14.75 25.05
CA GLU A 32 11.62 15.97 24.28
C GLU A 32 10.66 16.08 23.10
N TYR A 33 10.25 17.32 22.79
CA TYR A 33 9.40 17.60 21.64
C TYR A 33 10.14 17.24 20.32
N PRO A 34 9.48 16.58 19.35
CA PRO A 34 10.07 16.27 18.05
C PRO A 34 10.19 17.52 17.16
N GLU A 35 11.32 17.69 16.47
CA GLU A 35 11.47 18.75 15.44
C GLU A 35 11.08 18.23 14.05
N ARG A 36 11.61 17.06 13.67
CA ARG A 36 11.25 16.29 12.48
C ARG A 36 11.51 14.81 12.77
N ASP A 37 10.54 13.97 12.48
CA ASP A 37 10.45 12.58 12.94
C ASP A 37 9.28 11.88 12.23
N TRP A 38 8.96 10.66 12.64
CA TRP A 38 7.86 9.85 12.14
C TRP A 38 6.56 10.11 12.91
N VAL A 39 5.43 10.20 12.22
CA VAL A 39 4.08 10.18 12.82
C VAL A 39 3.23 9.07 12.21
N ALA A 40 2.33 8.50 13.00
CA ALA A 40 1.40 7.44 12.60
C ALA A 40 -0.05 7.94 12.67
N PHE A 41 -0.94 7.22 11.99
CA PHE A 41 -2.38 7.48 12.02
C PHE A 41 -3.05 6.77 13.20
N ASP A 42 -2.50 5.64 13.62
CA ASP A 42 -3.03 4.84 14.71
C ASP A 42 -2.15 4.95 15.96
N PRO A 43 -2.75 5.15 17.16
CA PRO A 43 -2.01 5.24 18.40
C PRO A 43 -1.31 3.93 18.76
N GLU A 44 -1.86 2.79 18.36
CA GLU A 44 -1.25 1.46 18.55
C GLU A 44 0.10 1.38 17.85
N HIS A 45 0.22 1.93 16.65
CA HIS A 45 1.48 2.00 15.91
C HIS A 45 2.46 2.94 16.61
N ALA A 46 2.05 4.16 16.95
CA ALA A 46 2.94 5.09 17.65
C ALA A 46 3.44 4.53 19.00
N ALA A 47 2.57 3.86 19.76
CA ALA A 47 2.88 3.35 21.10
C ALA A 47 4.08 2.38 21.12
N ILE A 48 4.28 1.59 20.05
CA ILE A 48 5.40 0.63 20.00
C ILE A 48 6.77 1.30 20.06
N PHE A 49 6.87 2.57 19.68
CA PHE A 49 8.10 3.36 19.69
C PHE A 49 8.29 4.16 20.98
N ALA A 50 7.29 4.17 21.86
CA ALA A 50 7.35 4.85 23.15
C ALA A 50 8.04 4.02 24.23
N TRP A 51 9.01 3.14 23.94
CA TRP A 51 9.54 2.19 24.92
C TRP A 51 10.30 2.83 26.09
N GLY A 52 10.40 2.06 27.19
CA GLY A 52 11.19 2.42 28.37
C GLY A 52 10.46 3.36 29.34
N VAL A 53 11.13 3.70 30.44
CA VAL A 53 10.53 4.47 31.55
C VAL A 53 10.16 5.92 31.21
N ASN A 54 10.81 6.47 30.17
CA ASN A 54 10.55 7.82 29.65
C ASN A 54 9.73 7.79 28.35
N GLY A 55 9.16 6.63 28.03
CA GLY A 55 8.24 6.44 26.94
C GLY A 55 7.18 7.52 26.87
N THR A 56 7.09 8.17 25.72
CA THR A 56 6.18 9.29 25.51
C THR A 56 5.47 9.14 24.18
N VAL A 57 4.15 9.24 24.23
CA VAL A 57 3.27 9.35 23.05
C VAL A 57 2.74 10.78 22.99
N TYR A 58 2.97 11.41 21.84
CA TYR A 58 2.43 12.70 21.47
C TYR A 58 1.23 12.49 20.56
N THR A 59 0.21 13.32 20.75
CA THR A 59 -0.94 13.41 19.86
C THR A 59 -0.97 14.81 19.26
N PHE A 60 -1.02 14.88 17.94
CA PHE A 60 -1.08 16.11 17.18
C PHE A 60 -2.40 16.19 16.43
N ALA A 61 -2.87 17.41 16.17
CA ALA A 61 -3.94 17.67 15.22
C ALA A 61 -3.40 18.52 14.06
N ALA A 62 -3.77 18.17 12.83
CA ALA A 62 -3.49 19.00 11.67
C ALA A 62 -4.25 20.35 11.78
N THR A 63 -3.56 21.47 11.64
CA THR A 63 -4.15 22.82 11.74
C THR A 63 -4.52 23.43 10.39
N ARG A 64 -4.00 22.84 9.31
CA ARG A 64 -4.25 23.19 7.91
C ARG A 64 -4.24 21.93 7.06
N ASP A 65 -4.55 22.06 5.77
CA ASP A 65 -4.27 20.99 4.82
C ASP A 65 -2.76 20.72 4.79
N LEU A 66 -2.37 19.48 5.06
CA LEU A 66 -0.99 19.01 4.93
C LEU A 66 -0.81 18.41 3.53
N THR A 67 0.22 18.84 2.81
CA THR A 67 0.54 18.35 1.46
C THR A 67 1.69 17.37 1.54
N LEU A 68 1.46 16.11 1.16
CA LEU A 68 2.41 15.02 1.34
C LEU A 68 2.62 14.26 0.03
N LEU A 69 3.72 13.53 -0.12
CA LEU A 69 3.83 12.50 -1.17
C LEU A 69 3.65 11.12 -0.59
N TYR A 70 2.83 10.30 -1.25
CA TYR A 70 2.72 8.88 -0.94
C TYR A 70 3.65 8.07 -1.84
N PHE A 71 4.43 7.18 -1.23
CA PHE A 71 5.18 6.13 -1.93
C PHE A 71 4.44 4.81 -1.79
N ASP A 72 4.01 4.26 -2.92
CA ASP A 72 3.28 2.99 -3.01
C ASP A 72 4.09 1.78 -2.47
N GLY A 73 3.43 0.64 -2.33
CA GLY A 73 4.02 -0.60 -1.81
C GLY A 73 4.25 -0.56 -0.30
N CYS A 74 5.09 -1.46 0.20
CA CYS A 74 5.53 -1.50 1.60
C CYS A 74 6.75 -0.60 1.79
N SER A 75 6.66 0.66 1.37
CA SER A 75 7.79 1.59 1.26
C SER A 75 8.46 1.95 2.59
N ALA A 76 7.85 1.63 3.74
CA ALA A 76 8.43 1.75 5.06
C ALA A 76 8.95 0.42 5.65
N ASN A 77 9.02 -0.67 4.87
CA ASN A 77 9.68 -1.91 5.29
C ASN A 77 11.22 -1.86 5.23
N LYS A 78 11.82 -0.73 4.79
CA LYS A 78 13.26 -0.37 4.93
C LYS A 78 14.28 -1.30 4.24
N VAL A 79 13.83 -2.42 3.65
CA VAL A 79 14.69 -3.51 3.13
C VAL A 79 14.40 -3.80 1.67
N ASP A 80 15.45 -4.01 0.88
CA ASP A 80 15.38 -4.44 -0.52
C ASP A 80 14.63 -3.43 -1.42
N GLY A 81 13.87 -3.88 -2.41
CA GLY A 81 13.31 -3.03 -3.48
C GLY A 81 12.22 -2.05 -3.05
N VAL A 82 11.70 -2.17 -1.82
CA VAL A 82 10.58 -1.36 -1.33
C VAL A 82 10.92 0.13 -1.18
N VAL A 83 12.21 0.44 -1.05
CA VAL A 83 12.72 1.81 -0.92
C VAL A 83 13.22 2.41 -2.25
N ASP A 84 13.20 1.64 -3.34
CA ASP A 84 13.79 2.05 -4.63
C ASP A 84 13.21 3.39 -5.14
N THR A 85 11.90 3.62 -5.03
CA THR A 85 11.24 4.85 -5.52
C THR A 85 11.65 6.09 -4.75
N GLN A 86 11.87 5.95 -3.44
CA GLN A 86 12.36 7.01 -2.56
C GLN A 86 13.82 7.34 -2.90
N ASP A 87 14.65 6.31 -3.07
CA ASP A 87 16.06 6.47 -3.38
C ASP A 87 16.28 7.17 -4.73
N ILE A 88 15.48 6.77 -5.74
CA ILE A 88 15.45 7.39 -7.06
C ILE A 88 15.06 8.87 -6.94
N LEU A 89 14.01 9.20 -6.19
CA LEU A 89 13.58 10.58 -6.03
C LEU A 89 14.62 11.43 -5.32
N PHE A 90 15.20 10.95 -4.22
CA PHE A 90 16.09 11.75 -3.38
C PHE A 90 17.50 11.83 -3.97
N TRP A 91 18.13 10.71 -4.34
CA TRP A 91 19.53 10.67 -4.79
C TRP A 91 19.72 10.44 -6.28
N GLY A 92 18.71 9.96 -7.01
CA GLY A 92 18.83 9.69 -8.45
C GLY A 92 19.59 8.40 -8.73
N LYS A 93 19.72 7.57 -7.70
CA LYS A 93 20.38 6.26 -7.72
C LYS A 93 19.94 5.50 -6.47
N LEU A 94 20.05 4.17 -6.54
CA LEU A 94 19.86 3.31 -5.37
C LEU A 94 21.09 3.42 -4.47
N LEU A 95 20.91 3.90 -3.25
CA LEU A 95 22.01 4.16 -2.32
C LEU A 95 21.87 3.32 -1.05
N HIS A 96 20.64 3.12 -0.58
CA HIS A 96 20.33 2.66 0.77
C HIS A 96 19.40 1.43 0.79
N LYS A 97 19.48 0.60 -0.26
CA LYS A 97 18.65 -0.60 -0.44
C LYS A 97 18.76 -1.63 0.69
N HIS A 98 19.88 -1.62 1.43
CA HIS A 98 20.17 -2.59 2.50
C HIS A 98 20.67 -1.94 3.80
N THR A 99 20.50 -0.62 3.96
CA THR A 99 21.05 0.10 5.12
C THR A 99 20.03 0.34 6.24
N GLU A 100 18.86 -0.32 6.16
CA GLU A 100 17.76 -0.34 7.15
C GLU A 100 17.62 1.01 7.88
N TRP A 101 18.00 1.08 9.16
CA TRP A 101 17.89 2.24 10.06
C TRP A 101 18.63 3.49 9.59
N TRP A 102 19.86 3.34 9.10
CA TRP A 102 20.68 4.48 8.68
C TRP A 102 20.19 5.09 7.38
N GLY A 103 19.69 4.24 6.48
CA GLY A 103 19.07 4.70 5.24
C GLY A 103 17.85 5.57 5.52
N GLU A 104 17.06 5.24 6.53
CA GLU A 104 15.85 5.97 6.88
C GLU A 104 16.14 7.39 7.40
N MET A 105 17.14 7.55 8.24
CA MET A 105 17.57 8.88 8.70
C MET A 105 18.06 9.76 7.55
N GLU A 106 18.81 9.18 6.62
CA GLU A 106 19.28 9.92 5.45
C GLU A 106 18.13 10.24 4.48
N ARG A 107 17.12 9.35 4.35
CA ARG A 107 15.87 9.63 3.62
C ARG A 107 15.09 10.76 4.26
N LEU A 108 14.98 10.78 5.59
CA LEU A 108 14.32 11.87 6.31
C LEU A 108 15.02 13.20 6.03
N GLU A 109 16.33 13.27 6.19
CA GLU A 109 17.06 14.55 6.04
C GLU A 109 17.06 15.05 4.60
N VAL A 110 17.46 14.20 3.65
CA VAL A 110 17.53 14.58 2.22
C VAL A 110 16.13 14.80 1.66
N GLY A 111 15.18 13.94 2.03
CA GLY A 111 13.78 14.04 1.63
C GLY A 111 13.17 15.34 2.13
N CYS A 112 13.33 15.70 3.40
CA CYS A 112 12.76 16.94 3.93
C CYS A 112 13.38 18.21 3.35
N VAL A 113 14.66 18.19 3.00
CA VAL A 113 15.28 19.28 2.23
C VAL A 113 14.63 19.42 0.85
N TRP A 114 14.38 18.30 0.16
CA TRP A 114 13.69 18.30 -1.14
C TRP A 114 12.22 18.74 -1.00
N ALA A 115 11.51 18.24 0.01
CA ALA A 115 10.10 18.52 0.26
C ALA A 115 9.85 20.01 0.48
N ARG A 116 10.71 20.66 1.28
CA ARG A 116 10.64 22.11 1.55
C ARG A 116 10.74 22.96 0.29
N GLN A 117 11.51 22.53 -0.71
CA GLN A 117 11.63 23.24 -2.00
C GLN A 117 10.33 23.21 -2.82
N HIS A 118 9.41 22.29 -2.50
CA HIS A 118 8.20 22.02 -3.25
C HIS A 118 6.92 22.24 -2.44
N GLY A 119 7.01 22.79 -1.22
CA GLY A 119 5.85 22.99 -0.34
C GLY A 119 5.19 21.67 0.09
N ILE A 120 6.00 20.62 0.27
CA ILE A 120 5.58 19.31 0.77
C ILE A 120 5.99 19.21 2.24
N ASP A 121 5.06 18.77 3.08
CA ASP A 121 5.19 18.68 4.54
C ASP A 121 5.87 17.37 4.99
N GLY A 122 5.96 16.38 4.10
CA GLY A 122 6.42 15.03 4.44
C GLY A 122 6.02 13.95 3.44
N PHE A 123 6.22 12.69 3.86
CA PHE A 123 6.08 11.52 3.00
C PHE A 123 5.29 10.41 3.69
N ILE A 124 4.19 9.98 3.08
CA ILE A 124 3.39 8.85 3.56
C ILE A 124 3.95 7.55 2.98
N ARG A 125 4.10 6.54 3.83
CA ARG A 125 4.66 5.22 3.48
C ARG A 125 3.96 4.14 4.30
N MET A 126 4.08 2.90 3.85
CA MET A 126 3.43 1.76 4.51
C MET A 126 4.46 0.75 5.00
N GLU A 127 4.36 0.36 6.26
CA GLU A 127 5.03 -0.80 6.84
C GLU A 127 3.97 -1.87 7.17
N PHE A 128 3.80 -2.23 8.45
CA PHE A 128 2.63 -2.97 8.92
C PHE A 128 1.40 -2.09 9.10
N ASP A 129 1.62 -0.77 9.18
CA ASP A 129 0.62 0.30 9.20
C ASP A 129 1.20 1.52 8.42
N PHE A 130 0.39 2.55 8.18
CA PHE A 130 0.83 3.78 7.54
C PHE A 130 1.57 4.71 8.52
N GLU A 131 2.67 5.26 8.03
CA GLU A 131 3.46 6.28 8.72
C GLU A 131 3.74 7.46 7.80
N ILE A 132 4.10 8.59 8.40
CA ILE A 132 4.54 9.81 7.73
C ILE A 132 5.93 10.17 8.25
N ILE A 133 6.90 10.32 7.36
CA ILE A 133 8.08 11.13 7.67
C ILE A 133 7.62 12.59 7.64
N TYR A 134 7.53 13.25 8.80
CA TYR A 134 7.06 14.63 8.91
C TYR A 134 8.22 15.60 9.11
N CYS A 135 8.27 16.64 8.28
CA CYS A 135 9.49 17.43 8.10
C CYS A 135 9.64 18.63 9.04
N ASP A 136 8.56 19.11 9.64
CA ASP A 136 8.58 20.25 10.57
C ASP A 136 7.36 20.24 11.50
N PHE A 137 7.51 19.69 12.71
CA PHE A 137 6.43 19.61 13.70
C PHE A 137 5.97 20.97 14.24
N SER A 138 6.64 22.08 13.88
CA SER A 138 6.21 23.43 14.23
C SER A 138 5.31 24.08 13.17
N ASP A 139 5.18 23.45 11.99
CA ASP A 139 4.30 23.90 10.92
C ASP A 139 3.22 22.86 10.64
N GLY A 140 1.97 23.32 10.57
CA GLY A 140 0.82 22.47 10.22
C GLY A 140 0.31 21.54 11.32
N LEU A 141 1.00 21.37 12.44
CA LEU A 141 0.56 20.55 13.58
C LEU A 141 0.37 21.38 14.85
N GLU A 142 -0.68 21.07 15.61
CA GLU A 142 -0.83 21.52 17.00
C GLU A 142 -0.72 20.34 17.96
N LEU A 143 -0.02 20.54 19.07
CA LEU A 143 0.09 19.53 20.12
C LEU A 143 -1.21 19.47 20.92
N VAL A 144 -1.87 18.31 20.90
CA VAL A 144 -3.13 18.05 21.61
C VAL A 144 -2.86 17.46 22.99
N THR A 145 -2.08 16.38 23.04
CA THR A 145 -1.73 15.69 24.29
C THR A 145 -0.33 15.12 24.28
N VAL A 146 0.27 15.04 25.46
CA VAL A 146 1.51 14.30 25.74
C VAL A 146 1.20 13.34 26.87
N LEU A 147 1.45 12.05 26.65
CA LEU A 147 1.17 11.00 27.63
C LEU A 147 2.35 10.06 27.73
N SER A 148 2.65 9.60 28.94
CA SER A 148 3.52 8.45 29.16
C SER A 148 2.66 7.21 29.33
N PRO A 149 2.51 6.37 28.29
CA PRO A 149 1.63 5.22 28.36
C PRO A 149 2.09 4.20 29.40
N VAL A 150 1.15 3.43 29.92
CA VAL A 150 1.43 2.29 30.79
C VAL A 150 1.57 1.07 29.88
N HIS A 151 2.77 0.82 29.37
CA HIS A 151 3.01 -0.23 28.37
C HIS A 151 4.38 -0.90 28.55
N GLY A 152 4.38 -2.21 28.27
CA GLY A 152 5.51 -3.11 28.45
C GLY A 152 6.37 -3.35 27.25
N GLU A 153 6.25 -2.52 26.22
CA GLU A 153 7.08 -2.70 25.04
C GLU A 153 8.54 -2.56 25.41
N LEU A 154 9.21 -3.71 25.27
CA LEU A 154 10.62 -3.73 24.98
C LEU A 154 10.77 -3.41 23.48
N PRO A 155 11.91 -2.83 23.09
CA PRO A 155 12.22 -2.64 21.69
C PRO A 155 12.09 -3.95 20.92
N LEU A 156 11.36 -3.93 19.82
CA LEU A 156 11.28 -5.09 18.94
C LEU A 156 12.67 -5.29 18.29
N PRO A 157 13.34 -6.44 18.47
CA PRO A 157 14.54 -6.74 17.69
C PRO A 157 14.16 -6.84 16.20
N HIS A 158 15.03 -6.33 15.33
CA HIS A 158 14.78 -6.40 13.89
C HIS A 158 14.67 -7.88 13.45
N PRO A 159 13.69 -8.25 12.59
CA PRO A 159 13.51 -9.65 12.16
C PRO A 159 14.63 -10.24 11.29
N SER A 160 15.75 -9.54 11.08
CA SER A 160 16.82 -9.98 10.17
C SER A 160 17.71 -11.09 10.74
N ASP A 161 17.54 -11.51 12.01
CA ASP A 161 18.17 -12.72 12.55
C ASP A 161 17.17 -13.90 12.63
N PRO A 162 17.23 -14.89 11.72
CA PRO A 162 16.37 -16.08 11.75
C PRO A 162 16.56 -16.94 13.02
N ARG A 163 17.54 -16.64 13.88
CA ARG A 163 17.77 -17.35 15.16
C ARG A 163 16.88 -16.86 16.31
N ASN A 164 16.18 -15.73 16.18
CA ASN A 164 15.32 -15.20 17.25
C ASN A 164 13.86 -15.69 17.21
N LEU A 165 13.50 -16.55 16.25
CA LEU A 165 12.14 -17.12 16.13
C LEU A 165 11.83 -18.28 17.09
N THR A 166 12.69 -18.57 18.08
CA THR A 166 12.54 -19.79 18.93
C THR A 166 12.86 -19.63 20.42
N SER A 167 12.95 -18.42 20.99
CA SER A 167 13.22 -18.31 22.43
C SER A 167 12.44 -17.19 23.13
N PRO A 168 11.54 -17.53 24.07
CA PRO A 168 11.03 -16.56 25.02
C PRO A 168 12.19 -16.18 25.94
N ARG A 169 12.77 -14.99 25.76
CA ARG A 169 13.76 -14.47 26.71
C ARG A 169 13.06 -14.04 27.99
N THR A 170 13.01 -14.94 28.96
CA THR A 170 12.74 -14.58 30.36
C THR A 170 13.98 -13.85 30.90
N TRP A 171 13.84 -12.57 31.26
CA TRP A 171 14.91 -11.85 31.94
C TRP A 171 15.02 -12.31 33.39
N ASP A 172 16.17 -12.90 33.74
CA ASP A 172 16.57 -13.15 35.13
C ASP A 172 16.96 -11.81 35.79
N ALA A 173 16.33 -11.53 36.92
CA ALA A 173 16.54 -10.34 37.75
C ALA A 173 17.91 -10.39 38.45
N GLY A 174 18.99 -10.14 37.71
CA GLY A 174 20.33 -10.35 38.26
C GLY A 174 21.48 -9.73 37.46
N SER A 175 21.38 -8.48 37.01
CA SER A 175 22.57 -7.73 36.59
C SER A 175 22.56 -6.30 37.11
N GLN A 176 23.69 -5.88 37.67
CA GLN A 176 23.88 -4.58 38.31
C GLN A 176 24.08 -3.46 37.28
N LEU A 177 23.50 -2.32 37.62
CA LEU A 177 23.35 -1.10 36.84
C LEU A 177 24.67 -0.35 36.59
N SER A 178 24.81 0.21 35.39
CA SER A 178 25.55 1.46 35.16
C SER A 178 24.55 2.57 34.84
N PRO A 179 24.66 3.79 35.40
CA PRO A 179 23.77 4.88 35.05
C PRO A 179 24.15 5.42 33.67
N MET A 180 23.23 5.37 32.69
CA MET A 180 23.33 6.25 31.53
C MET A 180 23.20 7.69 32.01
N GLN A 181 24.21 8.49 31.67
CA GLN A 181 24.30 9.89 32.04
C GLN A 181 23.21 10.68 31.31
N ASN A 182 22.47 11.47 32.08
CA ASN A 182 21.63 12.55 31.57
C ASN A 182 22.48 13.51 30.73
N HIS A 183 22.38 13.42 29.41
CA HIS A 183 22.72 14.56 28.56
C HIS A 183 21.45 15.36 28.27
N MET A 184 21.36 16.48 28.99
CA MET A 184 20.30 17.47 28.84
C MET A 184 20.39 18.22 27.51
N LEU A 185 19.25 18.30 26.84
CA LEU A 185 18.56 19.52 26.37
C LEU A 185 19.41 20.52 25.57
N GLY A 186 19.35 20.36 24.26
CA GLY A 186 19.47 21.44 23.28
C GLY A 186 18.53 21.14 22.11
N ALA A 187 17.77 22.13 21.65
CA ALA A 187 17.11 22.06 20.34
C ALA A 187 18.21 21.94 19.28
N HIS A 188 18.17 20.87 18.48
CA HIS A 188 19.18 20.58 17.48
C HIS A 188 18.47 20.41 16.15
N PRO A 189 18.88 21.13 15.08
CA PRO A 189 18.14 21.22 13.81
C PRO A 189 18.15 19.93 12.96
N GLU A 190 18.69 18.85 13.50
CA GLU A 190 18.83 17.53 12.88
C GLU A 190 17.60 16.68 13.22
N GLY A 191 17.17 15.85 12.28
CA GLY A 191 16.11 14.88 12.50
C GLY A 191 16.52 13.76 13.44
N THR A 192 15.51 13.07 13.95
CA THR A 192 15.66 11.97 14.90
C THR A 192 14.93 10.74 14.41
N PHE A 193 15.48 9.55 14.67
CA PHE A 193 14.82 8.26 14.48
C PHE A 193 14.05 7.94 15.76
N HIS A 194 12.76 8.30 15.83
CA HIS A 194 11.96 8.18 17.04
C HIS A 194 12.66 8.78 18.28
N GLY A 195 13.20 9.99 18.13
CA GLY A 195 13.92 10.69 19.18
C GLY A 195 15.40 10.34 19.37
N PHE A 196 15.96 9.36 18.66
CA PHE A 196 17.41 9.10 18.67
C PHE A 196 18.15 9.82 17.55
N ARG A 197 19.28 10.47 17.88
CA ARG A 197 20.15 11.08 16.87
C ARG A 197 21.17 10.07 16.38
N LYS A 198 21.71 10.29 15.18
CA LYS A 198 22.79 9.46 14.62
C LYS A 198 24.00 9.36 15.54
N ALA A 199 24.31 10.44 16.27
CA ALA A 199 25.41 10.49 17.23
C ALA A 199 25.14 9.72 18.54
N ASP A 200 23.88 9.42 18.85
CA ASP A 200 23.50 8.73 20.10
C ASP A 200 23.61 7.20 19.99
N TYR A 201 23.78 6.66 18.79
CA TYR A 201 23.85 5.21 18.54
C TYR A 201 25.30 4.70 18.60
N PRO A 202 25.55 3.56 19.27
CA PRO A 202 26.84 2.89 19.21
C PRO A 202 27.13 2.37 17.79
N PRO A 203 28.41 2.22 17.40
CA PRO A 203 28.80 1.72 16.07
C PRO A 203 28.22 0.34 15.73
N GLU A 204 27.81 -0.42 16.75
CA GLU A 204 27.33 -1.80 16.68
C GLU A 204 25.83 -1.91 16.38
N GLY A 205 25.10 -0.77 16.35
CA GLY A 205 23.70 -0.69 15.92
C GLY A 205 22.67 -0.48 17.05
N PRO A 206 21.36 -0.41 16.71
CA PRO A 206 20.30 -0.14 17.68
C PRO A 206 20.18 -1.22 18.77
N ASP A 207 20.34 -2.49 18.42
CA ASP A 207 20.05 -3.65 19.29
C ASP A 207 20.83 -3.66 20.62
N GLU A 208 22.05 -3.10 20.63
CA GLU A 208 22.88 -3.02 21.84
C GLU A 208 22.40 -1.91 22.80
N LEU A 209 21.93 -0.78 22.25
CA LEU A 209 21.29 0.29 23.02
C LEU A 209 20.01 -0.22 23.70
N LEU A 210 19.22 -1.00 22.97
CA LEU A 210 17.95 -1.58 23.42
C LEU A 210 18.16 -2.64 24.52
N SER A 211 19.26 -3.39 24.45
CA SER A 211 19.66 -4.37 25.47
C SER A 211 20.15 -3.75 26.79
N SER A 212 20.47 -2.45 26.78
CA SER A 212 20.98 -1.72 27.94
C SER A 212 19.90 -0.96 28.74
N LEU A 213 18.65 -0.96 28.25
CA LEU A 213 17.56 -0.25 28.88
C LEU A 213 17.14 -0.90 30.21
N PRO A 214 16.86 -0.11 31.26
CA PRO A 214 16.39 -0.66 32.53
C PRO A 214 15.04 -1.36 32.36
N PRO A 215 14.76 -2.42 33.14
CA PRO A 215 13.49 -3.13 33.08
C PRO A 215 12.33 -2.19 33.44
N ILE A 216 11.25 -2.23 32.67
CA ILE A 216 10.08 -1.39 32.91
C ILE A 216 9.38 -1.88 34.18
N VAL A 217 9.31 -1.01 35.19
CA VAL A 217 8.60 -1.29 36.43
C VAL A 217 7.21 -0.68 36.32
N PRO A 218 6.12 -1.46 36.57
CA PRO A 218 4.77 -0.92 36.56
C PRO A 218 4.65 0.28 37.50
N PRO A 219 3.91 1.34 37.09
CA PRO A 219 3.78 2.53 37.91
C PRO A 219 3.10 2.22 39.24
N PRO A 220 3.39 2.98 40.32
CA PRO A 220 2.78 2.78 41.62
C PRO A 220 1.25 2.72 41.53
N GLY A 221 0.66 1.63 42.04
CA GLY A 221 -0.78 1.41 42.01
C GLY A 221 -1.30 0.58 40.83
N TRP A 222 -0.46 0.27 39.83
CA TRP A 222 -0.82 -0.68 38.77
C TRP A 222 -1.09 -2.08 39.36
N LYS A 223 -2.13 -2.74 38.86
CA LYS A 223 -2.51 -4.10 39.26
C LYS A 223 -2.70 -4.96 38.01
N GLY A 224 -2.07 -6.13 37.99
CA GLY A 224 -2.15 -7.09 36.89
C GLY A 224 -0.91 -7.11 36.01
N THR A 225 -0.95 -7.95 34.97
CA THR A 225 0.11 -8.08 33.98
C THR A 225 0.27 -6.80 33.18
N PHE A 226 1.50 -6.46 32.81
CA PHE A 226 1.79 -5.30 31.98
C PHE A 226 1.34 -5.56 30.53
N PRO A 227 0.68 -4.60 29.85
CA PRO A 227 0.18 -4.83 28.51
C PRO A 227 1.33 -4.80 27.49
N LEU A 228 1.28 -5.75 26.53
CA LEU A 228 2.13 -5.75 25.34
C LEU A 228 1.24 -5.40 24.14
N THR A 229 1.53 -4.30 23.46
CA THR A 229 0.69 -3.73 22.40
C THR A 229 1.26 -3.89 20.99
N SER A 230 2.44 -4.51 20.86
CA SER A 230 3.16 -4.63 19.59
C SER A 230 2.37 -5.41 18.52
N PHE A 231 1.50 -6.32 18.93
CA PHE A 231 0.59 -7.04 18.05
C PHE A 231 -0.60 -6.20 17.59
N GLU A 232 -1.07 -5.27 18.44
CA GLU A 232 -2.18 -4.38 18.10
C GLU A 232 -1.78 -3.38 17.02
N ALA A 233 -0.52 -2.98 16.92
CA ALA A 233 -0.03 -2.15 15.81
C ALA A 233 -0.24 -2.81 14.43
N ARG A 234 0.05 -4.13 14.32
CA ARG A 234 -0.18 -4.88 13.07
C ARG A 234 -1.66 -5.04 12.76
N ARG A 235 -2.47 -5.21 13.80
CA ARG A 235 -3.93 -5.31 13.66
C ARG A 235 -4.55 -3.99 13.25
N ALA A 236 -4.09 -2.88 13.84
CA ALA A 236 -4.51 -1.53 13.47
C ALA A 236 -4.20 -1.27 12.00
N GLY A 237 -2.97 -1.56 11.57
CA GLY A 237 -2.60 -1.44 10.16
C GLY A 237 -3.41 -2.33 9.21
N ALA A 238 -3.83 -3.52 9.66
CA ALA A 238 -4.70 -4.40 8.88
C ALA A 238 -6.10 -3.80 8.63
N TRP A 239 -6.58 -2.85 9.43
CA TRP A 239 -7.82 -2.12 9.15
C TRP A 239 -7.77 -1.37 7.81
N HIS A 240 -6.56 -1.02 7.35
CA HIS A 240 -6.36 -0.28 6.10
C HIS A 240 -6.13 -1.18 4.88
N ASN A 241 -6.18 -2.52 5.06
CA ASN A 241 -6.08 -3.48 3.97
C ASN A 241 -7.36 -3.57 3.12
N ASP A 242 -8.51 -3.16 3.66
CA ASP A 242 -9.77 -3.13 2.93
C ASP A 242 -10.13 -1.71 2.50
N PHE A 243 -10.85 -1.57 1.38
CA PHE A 243 -11.32 -0.27 0.91
C PHE A 243 -12.31 0.35 1.93
N PRO A 244 -12.24 1.66 2.27
CA PRO A 244 -11.47 2.75 1.62
C PRO A 244 -9.98 2.84 2.01
N GLY A 245 -9.49 1.93 2.84
CA GLY A 245 -8.20 1.98 3.50
C GLY A 245 -8.12 3.18 4.42
N LEU A 246 -6.94 3.80 4.49
CA LEU A 246 -6.72 5.02 5.23
C LEU A 246 -7.52 6.18 4.59
N SER A 247 -8.67 6.49 5.18
CA SER A 247 -9.66 7.45 4.64
C SER A 247 -9.33 8.91 4.95
N GLN A 248 -8.50 9.16 5.96
CA GLN A 248 -8.02 10.49 6.35
C GLN A 248 -7.05 11.10 5.33
N VAL A 249 -6.54 10.28 4.40
CA VAL A 249 -5.60 10.69 3.35
C VAL A 249 -6.29 10.72 2.00
N HIS A 250 -6.28 11.88 1.35
CA HIS A 250 -6.86 12.07 0.03
C HIS A 250 -5.77 12.11 -1.04
N ALA A 251 -5.70 11.07 -1.87
CA ALA A 251 -4.76 11.01 -2.98
C ALA A 251 -5.27 11.79 -4.20
N ASP A 252 -4.43 12.68 -4.74
CA ASP A 252 -4.70 13.42 -5.96
C ASP A 252 -4.24 12.60 -7.16
N ALA A 253 -5.11 11.74 -7.68
CA ALA A 253 -4.80 10.86 -8.81
C ALA A 253 -4.37 11.63 -10.09
N SER A 254 -4.67 12.94 -10.21
CA SER A 254 -4.18 13.77 -11.31
C SER A 254 -2.67 14.09 -11.25
N THR A 255 -2.01 13.61 -10.18
CA THR A 255 -0.57 13.75 -9.92
C THR A 255 0.15 12.41 -9.91
N LEU A 256 -0.52 11.31 -10.27
CA LEU A 256 0.03 9.97 -10.20
C LEU A 256 1.21 9.80 -11.17
N ILE A 257 2.41 9.62 -10.61
CA ILE A 257 3.61 9.21 -11.34
C ILE A 257 3.74 7.70 -11.23
N SER A 258 3.72 7.01 -12.37
CA SER A 258 3.83 5.56 -12.42
C SER A 258 5.14 5.13 -13.08
N PHE A 259 5.87 4.24 -12.43
CA PHE A 259 7.01 3.55 -13.01
C PHE A 259 6.58 2.48 -14.03
N PHE A 260 5.27 2.30 -14.26
CA PHE A 260 4.71 1.54 -15.39
C PHE A 260 4.50 2.39 -16.65
N ASP A 261 4.82 3.68 -16.61
CA ASP A 261 4.73 4.53 -17.79
C ASP A 261 5.60 3.97 -18.94
N PRO A 262 5.02 3.72 -20.13
CA PRO A 262 5.73 3.09 -21.25
C PRO A 262 6.84 3.97 -21.84
N SER A 263 6.90 5.26 -21.48
CA SER A 263 8.02 6.13 -21.82
C SER A 263 9.32 5.78 -21.08
N LEU A 264 9.22 5.04 -19.96
CA LEU A 264 10.37 4.53 -19.19
C LEU A 264 10.88 3.22 -19.80
N ARG A 265 11.50 3.33 -20.97
CA ARG A 265 11.83 2.19 -21.85
C ARG A 265 12.73 1.16 -21.17
N SER A 266 13.65 1.57 -20.31
CA SER A 266 14.53 0.62 -19.61
C SER A 266 13.74 -0.29 -18.66
N LEU A 267 12.70 0.24 -18.02
CA LEU A 267 11.80 -0.55 -17.18
C LEU A 267 10.89 -1.45 -18.01
N VAL A 268 10.40 -0.98 -19.16
CA VAL A 268 9.64 -1.83 -20.10
C VAL A 268 10.48 -3.03 -20.52
N ASP A 269 11.73 -2.81 -20.92
CA ASP A 269 12.62 -3.88 -21.36
C ASP A 269 13.03 -4.83 -20.22
N ALA A 270 13.28 -4.30 -19.02
CA ALA A 270 13.58 -5.11 -17.83
C ALA A 270 12.41 -6.04 -17.42
N ARG A 271 11.17 -5.68 -17.76
CA ARG A 271 9.96 -6.43 -17.39
C ARG A 271 9.59 -7.56 -18.34
N ARG A 272 10.13 -7.58 -19.58
CA ARG A 272 9.70 -8.54 -20.63
C ARG A 272 9.83 -10.02 -20.24
N ASN A 273 10.81 -10.34 -19.39
CA ASN A 273 11.11 -11.72 -18.99
C ASN A 273 10.97 -11.92 -17.47
N THR A 274 10.22 -11.06 -16.78
CA THR A 274 10.02 -11.14 -15.33
C THR A 274 8.54 -11.11 -15.00
N THR A 275 8.19 -11.68 -13.84
CA THR A 275 6.83 -11.62 -13.30
C THR A 275 6.65 -10.38 -12.43
N ARG A 276 5.39 -10.02 -12.14
CA ARG A 276 5.07 -8.81 -11.38
C ARG A 276 5.79 -8.71 -10.03
N ASN A 277 5.94 -9.82 -9.32
CA ASN A 277 6.64 -9.88 -8.03
C ASN A 277 8.15 -9.57 -8.14
N GLN A 278 8.73 -9.68 -9.34
CA GLN A 278 10.14 -9.40 -9.62
C GLN A 278 10.37 -7.97 -10.12
N TYR A 279 9.31 -7.18 -10.30
CA TYR A 279 9.45 -5.82 -10.76
C TYR A 279 10.14 -4.97 -9.70
N ALA A 280 11.10 -4.15 -10.15
CA ALA A 280 11.86 -3.24 -9.31
C ALA A 280 12.06 -1.91 -10.05
N ALA A 281 11.71 -0.81 -9.39
CA ALA A 281 11.97 0.53 -9.89
C ALA A 281 13.49 0.77 -10.08
N GLY A 282 14.32 0.08 -9.30
CA GLY A 282 15.77 0.12 -9.40
C GLY A 282 16.38 -0.35 -10.72
N ASN A 283 15.62 -1.02 -11.59
CA ASN A 283 16.09 -1.39 -12.94
C ASN A 283 16.08 -0.22 -13.93
N ALA A 284 15.62 0.97 -13.51
CA ALA A 284 15.58 2.15 -14.36
C ALA A 284 17.00 2.63 -14.73
N SER A 285 17.17 2.99 -16.00
CA SER A 285 18.36 3.69 -16.48
C SER A 285 18.47 5.09 -15.87
N GLN A 286 19.66 5.69 -15.95
CA GLN A 286 19.87 7.06 -15.47
C GLN A 286 19.01 8.09 -16.22
N GLU A 287 18.70 7.85 -17.50
CA GLU A 287 17.79 8.70 -18.27
C GLU A 287 16.36 8.61 -17.72
N ASP A 288 15.86 7.40 -17.49
CA ASP A 288 14.52 7.18 -16.95
C ASP A 288 14.39 7.71 -15.51
N ILE A 289 15.44 7.56 -14.69
CA ILE A 289 15.51 8.16 -13.35
C ILE A 289 15.43 9.69 -13.44
N ALA A 290 16.20 10.32 -14.33
CA ALA A 290 16.16 11.77 -14.50
C ALA A 290 14.76 12.24 -14.94
N ARG A 291 14.10 11.49 -15.83
CA ARG A 291 12.73 11.76 -16.29
C ARG A 291 11.73 11.69 -15.14
N VAL A 292 11.76 10.63 -14.33
CA VAL A 292 10.87 10.48 -13.16
C VAL A 292 11.07 11.63 -12.17
N ARG A 293 12.33 11.99 -11.85
CA ARG A 293 12.62 13.11 -10.94
C ARG A 293 12.09 14.44 -11.47
N GLN A 294 12.25 14.68 -12.77
CA GLN A 294 11.70 15.86 -13.42
C GLN A 294 10.17 15.88 -13.31
N ASP A 295 9.51 14.76 -13.64
CA ASP A 295 8.05 14.64 -13.59
C ASP A 295 7.50 14.87 -12.17
N VAL A 296 8.16 14.32 -11.14
CA VAL A 296 7.78 14.57 -9.73
C VAL A 296 7.98 16.05 -9.36
N SER A 297 9.07 16.68 -9.81
CA SER A 297 9.30 18.10 -9.51
C SER A 297 8.25 19.00 -10.18
N GLU A 298 7.93 18.74 -11.45
CA GLU A 298 6.88 19.45 -12.20
C GLU A 298 5.48 19.23 -11.61
N MET A 299 5.19 18.00 -11.18
CA MET A 299 3.96 17.64 -10.50
C MET A 299 3.82 18.38 -9.16
N ALA A 300 4.89 18.43 -8.36
CA ALA A 300 4.85 19.03 -7.04
C ALA A 300 4.66 20.56 -7.10
N LEU A 301 5.25 21.23 -8.09
CA LEU A 301 5.09 22.68 -8.31
C LEU A 301 3.75 23.07 -8.92
N ARG A 302 2.94 22.11 -9.37
CA ARG A 302 1.65 22.38 -10.02
C ARG A 302 0.63 22.90 -9.02
N SER A 303 0.04 24.06 -9.33
CA SER A 303 -0.99 24.68 -8.50
C SER A 303 -2.17 23.74 -8.23
N PRO A 304 -2.74 23.75 -7.01
CA PRO A 304 -3.96 23.00 -6.71
C PRO A 304 -5.08 23.33 -7.70
N GLY A 305 -5.81 22.32 -8.16
CA GLY A 305 -6.92 22.47 -9.11
C GLY A 305 -6.51 22.69 -10.58
N ALA A 306 -5.22 22.74 -10.91
CA ALA A 306 -4.74 22.75 -12.30
C ALA A 306 -4.76 21.32 -12.91
N ASN A 307 -5.94 20.71 -12.93
CA ASN A 307 -6.21 19.40 -13.51
C ASN A 307 -7.54 19.41 -14.28
N SER A 308 -7.95 18.25 -14.80
CA SER A 308 -9.20 18.10 -15.55
C SER A 308 -10.46 18.16 -14.69
N GLY A 309 -10.35 17.95 -13.37
CA GLY A 309 -11.47 17.80 -12.44
C GLY A 309 -12.14 16.43 -12.47
N VAL A 310 -11.59 15.45 -13.20
CA VAL A 310 -12.09 14.07 -13.21
C VAL A 310 -11.77 13.38 -11.88
N ASP A 311 -12.78 12.80 -11.24
CA ASP A 311 -12.59 11.92 -10.09
C ASP A 311 -12.10 10.54 -10.55
N TRP A 312 -10.80 10.45 -10.80
CA TRP A 312 -10.15 9.22 -11.25
C TRP A 312 -10.26 8.07 -10.23
N VAL A 313 -10.24 8.40 -8.92
CA VAL A 313 -10.37 7.40 -7.85
C VAL A 313 -11.79 6.81 -7.87
N GLY A 314 -12.82 7.66 -7.93
CA GLY A 314 -14.21 7.24 -8.06
C GLY A 314 -14.49 6.48 -9.36
N LEU A 315 -13.88 6.89 -10.47
CA LEU A 315 -13.99 6.20 -11.75
C LEU A 315 -13.42 4.77 -11.69
N ALA A 316 -12.16 4.65 -11.25
CA ALA A 316 -11.49 3.35 -11.10
C ALA A 316 -12.26 2.42 -10.15
N ARG A 317 -12.81 2.97 -9.06
CA ARG A 317 -13.68 2.23 -8.14
C ARG A 317 -14.95 1.74 -8.81
N THR A 318 -15.64 2.60 -9.55
CA THR A 318 -16.90 2.24 -10.24
C THR A 318 -16.65 1.10 -11.23
N ILE A 319 -15.52 1.14 -11.93
CA ILE A 319 -15.08 0.06 -12.82
C ILE A 319 -14.83 -1.21 -12.03
N GLN A 320 -14.02 -1.14 -10.96
CA GLN A 320 -13.73 -2.31 -10.13
C GLN A 320 -15.00 -2.93 -9.53
N GLU A 321 -15.91 -2.14 -8.94
CA GLU A 321 -17.18 -2.61 -8.37
C GLU A 321 -18.09 -3.29 -9.41
N ARG A 322 -18.04 -2.87 -10.69
CA ARG A 322 -18.83 -3.48 -11.76
C ARG A 322 -18.43 -4.92 -12.07
N PHE A 323 -17.16 -5.26 -11.86
CA PHE A 323 -16.56 -6.53 -12.31
C PHE A 323 -16.01 -7.40 -11.17
N LYS A 324 -15.65 -6.83 -10.00
CA LYS A 324 -14.92 -7.52 -8.94
C LYS A 324 -15.63 -8.77 -8.40
N ASP A 325 -16.97 -8.79 -8.39
CA ASP A 325 -17.73 -9.96 -7.91
C ASP A 325 -18.16 -10.86 -9.08
N ARG A 326 -18.37 -10.28 -10.26
CA ARG A 326 -18.87 -11.02 -11.44
C ARG A 326 -17.80 -11.87 -12.11
N LEU A 327 -16.57 -11.37 -12.17
CA LEU A 327 -15.44 -12.12 -12.72
C LEU A 327 -15.17 -13.40 -11.91
N PRO A 328 -14.97 -13.33 -10.57
CA PRO A 328 -14.84 -14.54 -9.75
C PRO A 328 -16.07 -15.45 -9.80
N TYR A 329 -17.28 -14.89 -9.91
CA TYR A 329 -18.47 -15.73 -10.04
C TYR A 329 -18.50 -16.50 -11.37
N LEU A 330 -18.14 -15.85 -12.49
CA LEU A 330 -17.99 -16.52 -13.79
C LEU A 330 -16.89 -17.59 -13.73
N GLN A 331 -15.74 -17.27 -13.13
CA GLN A 331 -14.65 -18.24 -12.91
C GLN A 331 -15.15 -19.43 -12.08
N HIS A 332 -15.86 -19.19 -10.99
CA HIS A 332 -16.46 -20.25 -10.18
C HIS A 332 -17.39 -21.15 -11.00
N LEU A 333 -18.29 -20.58 -11.82
CA LEU A 333 -19.17 -21.34 -12.70
C LEU A 333 -18.39 -22.18 -13.72
N LEU A 334 -17.28 -21.67 -14.26
CA LEU A 334 -16.45 -22.34 -15.25
C LEU A 334 -15.59 -23.47 -14.66
N HIS A 335 -15.26 -23.40 -13.37
CA HIS A 335 -14.50 -24.43 -12.65
C HIS A 335 -15.37 -25.49 -11.98
N GLN A 336 -16.70 -25.34 -11.96
CA GLN A 336 -17.60 -26.40 -11.47
C GLN A 336 -17.48 -27.67 -12.32
N PRO A 337 -17.56 -28.87 -11.70
CA PRO A 337 -17.60 -30.14 -12.43
C PRO A 337 -18.70 -30.17 -13.49
N ILE A 338 -18.34 -30.56 -14.71
CA ILE A 338 -19.28 -30.61 -15.84
C ILE A 338 -20.20 -31.82 -15.71
N MET A 339 -21.36 -31.62 -15.09
CA MET A 339 -22.43 -32.64 -15.04
C MET A 339 -23.34 -32.57 -16.26
N ASN A 340 -23.56 -31.36 -16.80
CA ASN A 340 -24.33 -31.10 -18.01
C ASN A 340 -23.76 -29.87 -18.72
N ALA A 341 -22.96 -30.10 -19.76
CA ALA A 341 -22.24 -29.06 -20.49
C ALA A 341 -23.18 -28.00 -21.08
N SER A 342 -24.28 -28.42 -21.72
CA SER A 342 -25.25 -27.49 -22.32
C SER A 342 -25.90 -26.58 -21.27
N ALA A 343 -26.31 -27.15 -20.13
CA ALA A 343 -26.91 -26.37 -19.04
C ALA A 343 -25.91 -25.40 -18.39
N GLN A 344 -24.67 -25.82 -18.18
CA GLN A 344 -23.62 -24.99 -17.62
C GLN A 344 -23.24 -23.85 -18.58
N ALA A 345 -23.12 -24.14 -19.89
CA ALA A 345 -22.87 -23.13 -20.92
C ALA A 345 -24.00 -22.10 -21.02
N ALA A 346 -25.27 -22.53 -20.92
CA ALA A 346 -26.41 -21.61 -20.82
C ALA A 346 -26.35 -20.73 -19.55
N GLY A 347 -25.85 -21.29 -18.45
CA GLY A 347 -25.57 -20.56 -17.20
C GLY A 347 -24.52 -19.45 -17.39
N VAL A 348 -23.40 -19.77 -18.06
CA VAL A 348 -22.36 -18.78 -18.40
C VAL A 348 -22.91 -17.72 -19.35
N ARG A 349 -23.61 -18.12 -20.41
CA ARG A 349 -24.29 -17.22 -21.35
C ARG A 349 -25.17 -16.20 -20.64
N LYS A 350 -25.97 -16.64 -19.66
CA LYS A 350 -26.82 -15.75 -18.86
C LYS A 350 -25.99 -14.66 -18.14
N GLN A 351 -24.84 -15.00 -17.58
CA GLN A 351 -23.98 -14.03 -16.90
C GLN A 351 -23.31 -13.05 -17.87
N LEU A 352 -22.90 -13.51 -19.05
CA LEU A 352 -22.38 -12.64 -20.11
C LEU A 352 -23.43 -11.59 -20.52
N ILE A 353 -24.68 -12.01 -20.73
CA ILE A 353 -25.80 -11.09 -21.00
C ILE A 353 -25.97 -10.09 -19.86
N VAL A 354 -26.00 -10.52 -18.60
CA VAL A 354 -26.16 -9.60 -17.45
C VAL A 354 -25.07 -8.53 -17.41
N SER A 355 -23.83 -8.89 -17.74
CA SER A 355 -22.71 -7.94 -17.78
C SER A 355 -22.81 -6.96 -18.95
N LEU A 356 -23.21 -7.44 -20.13
CA LEU A 356 -23.18 -6.71 -21.41
C LEU A 356 -24.51 -6.05 -21.82
N ILE A 357 -25.63 -6.37 -21.16
CA ILE A 357 -26.97 -5.88 -21.53
C ILE A 357 -27.07 -4.37 -21.74
N PRO A 358 -26.35 -3.49 -21.01
CA PRO A 358 -26.44 -2.05 -21.25
C PRO A 358 -25.92 -1.60 -22.63
N HIS A 359 -25.20 -2.48 -23.34
CA HIS A 359 -24.56 -2.23 -24.63
C HIS A 359 -25.30 -2.94 -25.78
N MET A 360 -26.30 -3.78 -25.47
CA MET A 360 -27.04 -4.57 -26.47
C MET A 360 -28.21 -3.78 -27.06
N ARG A 361 -28.10 -3.41 -28.34
CA ARG A 361 -29.18 -2.74 -29.09
C ARG A 361 -30.19 -3.75 -29.62
N LYS A 362 -31.43 -3.31 -29.86
CA LYS A 362 -32.55 -4.15 -30.35
C LYS A 362 -32.62 -4.28 -31.88
N VAL A 363 -31.63 -3.77 -32.61
CA VAL A 363 -31.56 -3.78 -34.08
C VAL A 363 -30.33 -4.58 -34.50
N GLU A 364 -30.37 -5.18 -35.70
CA GLU A 364 -29.21 -5.87 -36.32
C GLU A 364 -28.66 -7.03 -35.48
N ILE A 365 -29.52 -7.65 -34.65
CA ILE A 365 -29.13 -8.70 -33.70
C ILE A 365 -28.52 -9.89 -34.45
N GLY A 366 -27.31 -10.28 -34.05
CA GLY A 366 -26.57 -11.40 -34.62
C GLY A 366 -25.69 -11.04 -35.83
N GLU A 367 -25.74 -9.79 -36.32
CA GLU A 367 -24.81 -9.32 -37.34
C GLU A 367 -23.42 -9.06 -36.75
N ALA A 368 -22.36 -9.17 -37.57
CA ALA A 368 -20.98 -8.96 -37.11
C ALA A 368 -20.78 -7.56 -36.49
N GLN A 369 -21.41 -6.54 -37.08
CA GLN A 369 -21.33 -5.16 -36.57
C GLN A 369 -22.00 -5.02 -35.20
N TRP A 370 -23.07 -5.77 -34.92
CA TRP A 370 -23.75 -5.73 -33.63
C TRP A 370 -22.85 -6.20 -32.48
N PHE A 371 -22.08 -7.26 -32.70
CA PHE A 371 -21.08 -7.71 -31.71
C PHE A 371 -19.92 -6.72 -31.56
N ALA A 372 -19.44 -6.14 -32.66
CA ALA A 372 -18.37 -5.13 -32.64
C ALA A 372 -18.79 -3.87 -31.87
N ASP A 373 -20.03 -3.41 -32.08
CA ASP A 373 -20.61 -2.26 -31.38
C ASP A 373 -20.72 -2.53 -29.87
N ILE A 374 -21.13 -3.74 -29.45
CA ILE A 374 -21.17 -4.12 -28.03
C ILE A 374 -19.77 -4.05 -27.41
N ALA A 375 -18.76 -4.57 -28.10
CA ALA A 375 -17.37 -4.56 -27.62
C ALA A 375 -16.86 -3.13 -27.45
N HIS A 376 -17.07 -2.28 -28.46
CA HIS A 376 -16.69 -0.87 -28.42
C HIS A 376 -17.43 -0.09 -27.33
N ASP A 377 -18.77 -0.20 -27.27
CA ASP A 377 -19.59 0.51 -26.29
C ASP A 377 -19.30 0.05 -24.86
N CYS A 378 -18.90 -1.22 -24.67
CA CYS A 378 -18.43 -1.75 -23.38
C CYS A 378 -17.12 -1.09 -22.95
N ALA A 379 -16.10 -1.12 -23.83
CA ALA A 379 -14.76 -0.64 -23.51
C ALA A 379 -14.73 0.90 -23.30
N ALA A 380 -15.48 1.65 -24.10
CA ALA A 380 -15.47 3.11 -24.07
C ALA A 380 -16.46 3.73 -23.08
N ARG A 381 -17.28 2.91 -22.38
CA ARG A 381 -18.44 3.39 -21.60
C ARG A 381 -18.09 4.51 -20.61
N PHE A 382 -16.98 4.35 -19.92
CA PHE A 382 -16.58 5.21 -18.80
C PHE A 382 -15.69 6.38 -19.24
N THR A 383 -15.09 6.30 -20.42
CA THR A 383 -14.09 7.27 -20.90
C THR A 383 -14.60 8.16 -22.02
N LYS A 384 -15.58 7.71 -22.82
CA LYS A 384 -16.07 8.42 -24.02
C LYS A 384 -16.58 9.84 -23.78
N SER A 385 -17.03 10.16 -22.57
CA SER A 385 -17.55 11.50 -22.23
C SER A 385 -16.50 12.42 -21.61
N LEU A 386 -15.29 11.92 -21.32
CA LEU A 386 -14.27 12.70 -20.64
C LEU A 386 -13.58 13.66 -21.64
N SER A 387 -13.33 14.89 -21.19
CA SER A 387 -12.63 15.88 -22.00
C SER A 387 -11.11 15.75 -21.83
N VAL A 388 -10.46 15.10 -22.78
CA VAL A 388 -9.01 14.86 -22.78
C VAL A 388 -8.18 16.15 -22.90
N SER A 389 -8.77 17.24 -23.41
CA SER A 389 -8.07 18.51 -23.69
C SER A 389 -7.47 19.22 -22.47
N ARG A 390 -7.90 18.83 -21.26
CA ARG A 390 -7.46 19.43 -20.00
C ARG A 390 -6.62 18.48 -19.15
N TYR A 391 -6.29 17.31 -19.67
CA TYR A 391 -5.51 16.33 -18.92
C TYR A 391 -4.11 16.85 -18.64
N THR A 392 -3.66 16.64 -17.42
CA THR A 392 -2.23 16.66 -17.13
C THR A 392 -1.57 15.44 -17.77
N LYS A 393 -0.23 15.47 -17.90
CA LYS A 393 0.56 14.30 -18.32
C LYS A 393 0.21 13.03 -17.53
N GLN A 394 -0.03 13.18 -16.24
CA GLN A 394 -0.39 12.07 -15.35
C GLN A 394 -1.82 11.57 -15.62
N GLU A 395 -2.76 12.48 -15.88
CA GLU A 395 -4.14 12.11 -16.25
C GLU A 395 -4.22 11.37 -17.58
N GLU A 396 -3.37 11.70 -18.56
CA GLU A 396 -3.25 10.93 -19.81
C GLU A 396 -2.82 9.48 -19.52
N SER A 397 -1.84 9.28 -18.62
CA SER A 397 -1.39 7.96 -18.21
C SER A 397 -2.48 7.16 -17.50
N VAL A 398 -3.19 7.79 -16.56
CA VAL A 398 -4.33 7.16 -15.85
C VAL A 398 -5.47 6.83 -16.81
N HIS A 399 -5.77 7.71 -17.76
CA HIS A 399 -6.78 7.48 -18.78
C HIS A 399 -6.46 6.25 -19.64
N HIS A 400 -5.24 6.17 -20.18
CA HIS A 400 -4.83 5.00 -20.97
C HIS A 400 -4.88 3.71 -20.16
N ALA A 401 -4.46 3.74 -18.88
CA ALA A 401 -4.56 2.57 -18.01
C ALA A 401 -6.02 2.12 -17.81
N VAL A 402 -6.95 3.06 -17.65
CA VAL A 402 -8.40 2.77 -17.56
C VAL A 402 -8.93 2.18 -18.86
N GLU A 403 -8.54 2.74 -20.02
CA GLU A 403 -8.99 2.23 -21.32
C GLU A 403 -8.44 0.82 -21.61
N GLU A 404 -7.19 0.53 -21.27
CA GLU A 404 -6.61 -0.81 -21.42
C GLU A 404 -7.32 -1.86 -20.55
N VAL A 405 -7.60 -1.53 -19.27
CA VAL A 405 -8.35 -2.43 -18.38
C VAL A 405 -9.75 -2.70 -18.93
N LEU A 406 -10.44 -1.66 -19.38
CA LEU A 406 -11.78 -1.80 -19.95
C LEU A 406 -11.77 -2.56 -21.27
N HIS A 407 -10.78 -2.30 -22.13
CA HIS A 407 -10.58 -3.03 -23.38
C HIS A 407 -10.40 -4.51 -23.12
N GLU A 408 -9.47 -4.92 -22.24
CA GLU A 408 -9.21 -6.34 -21.99
C GLU A 408 -10.37 -7.06 -21.33
N VAL A 409 -11.03 -6.43 -20.36
CA VAL A 409 -12.25 -6.99 -19.75
C VAL A 409 -13.32 -7.17 -20.83
N CYS A 410 -13.63 -6.12 -21.59
CA CYS A 410 -14.69 -6.17 -22.59
C CYS A 410 -14.35 -7.14 -23.73
N ARG A 411 -13.08 -7.22 -24.16
CA ARG A 411 -12.61 -8.16 -25.18
C ARG A 411 -12.94 -9.61 -24.79
N VAL A 412 -12.61 -10.01 -23.57
CA VAL A 412 -12.91 -11.37 -23.06
C VAL A 412 -14.41 -11.60 -22.93
N TYR A 413 -15.14 -10.67 -22.32
CA TYR A 413 -16.61 -10.78 -22.19
C TYR A 413 -17.31 -10.90 -23.55
N THR A 414 -16.94 -10.05 -24.52
CA THR A 414 -17.57 -10.06 -25.85
C THR A 414 -17.10 -11.21 -26.72
N GLY A 415 -15.85 -11.65 -26.60
CA GLY A 415 -15.36 -12.85 -27.26
C GLY A 415 -16.17 -14.08 -26.83
N ALA A 416 -16.33 -14.28 -25.52
CA ALA A 416 -17.18 -15.33 -24.99
C ALA A 416 -18.66 -15.15 -25.38
N TRP A 417 -19.15 -13.92 -25.49
CA TRP A 417 -20.53 -13.65 -25.91
C TRP A 417 -20.80 -14.05 -27.37
N VAL A 418 -19.86 -13.80 -28.28
CA VAL A 418 -19.96 -14.24 -29.68
C VAL A 418 -20.12 -15.75 -29.75
N ASP A 419 -19.28 -16.49 -29.02
CA ASP A 419 -19.37 -17.96 -28.94
C ASP A 419 -20.67 -18.42 -28.27
N ALA A 420 -21.12 -17.73 -27.23
CA ALA A 420 -22.28 -18.11 -26.43
C ALA A 420 -23.62 -17.73 -27.07
N PHE A 421 -23.63 -17.03 -28.21
CA PHE A 421 -24.83 -16.43 -28.77
C PHE A 421 -25.94 -17.47 -29.03
N ASP A 422 -25.58 -18.59 -29.65
CA ASP A 422 -26.46 -19.71 -30.03
C ASP A 422 -26.15 -21.03 -29.30
N VAL A 423 -25.33 -21.00 -28.24
CA VAL A 423 -24.81 -22.20 -27.54
C VAL A 423 -25.90 -23.17 -27.05
N GLU A 424 -27.09 -22.67 -26.76
CA GLU A 424 -28.25 -23.49 -26.33
C GLU A 424 -28.76 -24.42 -27.45
N SER A 425 -28.42 -24.13 -28.71
CA SER A 425 -28.74 -24.96 -29.88
C SER A 425 -27.59 -25.88 -30.34
N GLN A 426 -26.41 -25.73 -29.73
CA GLN A 426 -25.21 -26.49 -30.08
C GLN A 426 -25.18 -27.88 -29.43
N SER A 427 -24.32 -28.76 -29.94
CA SER A 427 -24.12 -30.09 -29.34
C SER A 427 -23.45 -30.00 -27.96
N THR A 428 -23.61 -31.04 -27.15
CA THR A 428 -22.95 -31.15 -25.84
C THR A 428 -21.43 -31.07 -25.94
N ASP A 429 -20.85 -31.62 -27.00
CA ASP A 429 -19.40 -31.62 -27.22
C ASP A 429 -18.88 -30.22 -27.55
N VAL A 430 -19.61 -29.46 -28.36
CA VAL A 430 -19.29 -28.05 -28.66
C VAL A 430 -19.41 -27.21 -27.39
N ALA A 431 -20.49 -27.37 -26.62
CA ALA A 431 -20.66 -26.67 -25.35
C ALA A 431 -19.52 -26.98 -24.36
N ALA A 432 -19.07 -28.23 -24.28
CA ALA A 432 -17.94 -28.63 -23.43
C ALA A 432 -16.62 -27.97 -23.88
N GLY A 433 -16.34 -27.92 -25.19
CA GLY A 433 -15.15 -27.24 -25.72
C GLY A 433 -15.16 -25.73 -25.46
N LEU A 434 -16.33 -25.08 -25.56
CA LEU A 434 -16.47 -23.66 -25.23
C LEU A 434 -16.26 -23.38 -23.74
N LEU A 435 -16.76 -24.24 -22.84
CA LEU A 435 -16.51 -24.11 -21.40
C LEU A 435 -15.01 -24.17 -21.07
N GLU A 436 -14.26 -25.06 -21.70
CA GLU A 436 -12.80 -25.14 -21.54
C GLU A 436 -12.09 -23.88 -22.05
N LYS A 437 -12.48 -23.38 -23.23
CA LYS A 437 -11.96 -22.13 -23.79
C LYS A 437 -12.21 -20.95 -22.84
N TRP A 438 -13.47 -20.73 -22.43
CA TRP A 438 -13.83 -19.61 -21.56
C TRP A 438 -13.17 -19.73 -20.19
N ARG A 439 -13.00 -20.93 -19.63
CA ARG A 439 -12.24 -21.13 -18.38
C ARG A 439 -10.84 -20.55 -18.51
N GLY A 440 -10.11 -20.90 -19.56
CA GLY A 440 -8.76 -20.36 -19.80
C GLY A 440 -8.73 -18.85 -20.01
N GLU A 441 -9.68 -18.30 -20.77
CA GLU A 441 -9.75 -16.85 -21.04
C GLU A 441 -10.08 -16.02 -19.78
N PHE A 442 -11.01 -16.49 -18.95
CA PHE A 442 -11.38 -15.81 -17.70
C PHE A 442 -10.32 -15.98 -16.60
N ASP A 443 -9.66 -17.15 -16.53
CA ASP A 443 -8.52 -17.36 -15.62
C ASP A 443 -7.38 -16.39 -15.95
N ALA A 444 -7.00 -16.30 -17.24
CA ALA A 444 -5.96 -15.38 -17.68
C ALA A 444 -6.33 -13.90 -17.45
N LEU A 445 -7.61 -13.53 -17.62
CA LEU A 445 -8.06 -12.17 -17.33
C LEU A 445 -7.96 -11.83 -15.84
N ILE A 446 -8.40 -12.73 -14.96
CA ILE A 446 -8.34 -12.52 -13.50
C ILE A 446 -6.87 -12.43 -13.05
N GLU A 447 -6.00 -13.30 -13.57
CA GLU A 447 -4.57 -13.25 -13.32
C GLU A 447 -3.94 -11.94 -13.82
N TRP A 448 -4.32 -11.46 -15.00
CA TRP A 448 -3.80 -10.21 -15.57
C TRP A 448 -4.27 -8.96 -14.81
N LEU A 449 -5.54 -8.91 -14.43
CA LEU A 449 -6.11 -7.79 -13.67
C LEU A 449 -5.47 -7.68 -12.28
N ASP A 450 -5.25 -8.83 -11.64
CA ASP A 450 -4.59 -8.95 -10.34
C ASP A 450 -5.08 -7.92 -9.31
N TRP A 451 -6.40 -7.74 -9.23
CA TRP A 451 -6.95 -6.62 -8.47
C TRP A 451 -6.79 -6.80 -6.96
N PRO A 452 -6.39 -5.74 -6.23
CA PRO A 452 -6.28 -5.79 -4.78
C PRO A 452 -7.60 -6.09 -4.06
N ALA A 453 -8.75 -5.91 -4.73
CA ALA A 453 -10.06 -6.26 -4.18
C ALA A 453 -10.27 -7.77 -3.98
N TRP A 454 -9.44 -8.62 -4.58
CA TRP A 454 -9.49 -10.07 -4.40
C TRP A 454 -8.52 -10.58 -3.34
N ILE A 455 -7.65 -9.71 -2.82
CA ILE A 455 -6.73 -10.01 -1.72
C ILE A 455 -7.52 -9.88 -0.41
N GLN A 456 -8.19 -10.96 -0.03
CA GLN A 456 -8.97 -11.04 1.20
C GLN A 456 -9.04 -12.49 1.70
N CYS A 457 -9.31 -12.67 2.98
CA CYS A 457 -9.42 -13.98 3.59
C CYS A 457 -10.73 -14.66 3.16
N HIS A 458 -10.60 -15.91 2.70
CA HIS A 458 -11.74 -16.74 2.31
C HIS A 458 -11.61 -18.14 2.92
N PRO A 459 -12.61 -18.60 3.71
CA PRO A 459 -13.79 -17.86 4.18
C PRO A 459 -13.40 -16.62 5.02
N ALA A 460 -14.37 -15.74 5.28
CA ALA A 460 -14.16 -14.60 6.18
C ALA A 460 -13.71 -15.10 7.57
N CYS A 461 -12.86 -14.33 8.23
CA CYS A 461 -12.30 -14.70 9.53
C CYS A 461 -13.36 -14.70 10.63
N GLU A 462 -13.14 -15.52 11.67
CA GLU A 462 -14.02 -15.58 12.84
C GLU A 462 -13.89 -14.32 13.70
N VAL A 463 -14.80 -14.14 14.66
CA VAL A 463 -14.88 -12.92 15.50
C VAL A 463 -13.65 -12.67 16.37
N ASP A 464 -12.91 -13.73 16.71
CA ASP A 464 -11.66 -13.71 17.46
C ASP A 464 -10.42 -13.71 16.55
N GLU A 465 -10.61 -13.50 15.25
CA GLU A 465 -9.57 -13.43 14.24
C GLU A 465 -9.64 -12.11 13.44
N TYR A 466 -8.55 -11.81 12.74
CA TYR A 466 -8.52 -10.74 11.74
C TYR A 466 -7.82 -11.23 10.46
N CYS A 467 -8.15 -10.60 9.33
CA CYS A 467 -7.52 -10.94 8.07
C CYS A 467 -6.14 -10.27 7.96
N TYR A 468 -5.09 -11.08 8.04
CA TYR A 468 -3.72 -10.63 7.89
C TYR A 468 -3.24 -10.84 6.44
N VAL A 469 -2.78 -9.77 5.82
CA VAL A 469 -2.07 -9.81 4.53
C VAL A 469 -0.58 -9.60 4.82
N PRO A 470 0.30 -10.57 4.53
CA PRO A 470 1.72 -10.40 4.77
C PRO A 470 2.31 -9.22 3.99
N GLN A 471 3.19 -8.46 4.64
CA GLN A 471 3.88 -7.32 4.03
C GLN A 471 5.28 -7.68 3.50
N GLY A 472 5.66 -8.96 3.50
CA GLY A 472 7.01 -9.43 3.12
C GLY A 472 8.07 -9.12 4.18
N LYS A 473 9.33 -9.00 3.76
CA LYS A 473 10.45 -8.66 4.67
C LYS A 473 10.31 -7.24 5.23
N PRO A 474 10.79 -6.97 6.46
CA PRO A 474 11.37 -7.93 7.40
C PRO A 474 10.29 -8.70 8.20
N TRP A 475 9.03 -8.29 8.12
CA TRP A 475 7.96 -8.74 9.03
C TRP A 475 7.33 -10.10 8.73
N GLY A 476 7.71 -10.74 7.62
CA GLY A 476 7.15 -12.00 7.16
C GLY A 476 8.13 -12.85 6.36
N ILE A 477 7.65 -14.02 5.96
CA ILE A 477 8.39 -14.93 5.07
C ILE A 477 8.57 -14.21 3.71
N PRO A 478 9.79 -14.20 3.14
CA PRO A 478 10.00 -13.66 1.81
C PRO A 478 9.03 -14.30 0.80
N ASP A 479 8.45 -13.48 -0.09
CA ASP A 479 7.55 -13.89 -1.17
C ASP A 479 6.21 -14.51 -0.74
N ASP A 480 5.89 -14.50 0.56
CA ASP A 480 4.57 -14.85 1.07
C ASP A 480 3.66 -13.62 1.01
N HIS A 481 2.59 -13.68 0.22
CA HIS A 481 1.61 -12.60 0.04
C HIS A 481 0.17 -13.09 0.25
N GLU A 482 -0.01 -14.31 0.75
CA GLU A 482 -1.32 -14.94 0.85
C GLU A 482 -2.06 -14.47 2.12
N PRO A 483 -3.29 -13.92 1.98
CA PRO A 483 -4.11 -13.55 3.12
C PRO A 483 -4.47 -14.75 3.99
N ARG A 484 -4.39 -14.60 5.32
CA ARG A 484 -4.84 -15.63 6.27
C ARG A 484 -5.45 -15.03 7.52
N CYS A 485 -6.40 -15.74 8.09
CA CYS A 485 -6.95 -15.37 9.40
C CYS A 485 -5.90 -15.61 10.49
N ARG A 486 -5.78 -14.63 11.39
CA ARG A 486 -4.88 -14.65 12.54
C ARG A 486 -5.67 -14.38 13.81
N PRO A 487 -5.44 -15.10 14.92
CA PRO A 487 -6.07 -14.79 16.19
C PRO A 487 -5.74 -13.35 16.63
N ILE A 488 -6.72 -12.66 17.22
CA ILE A 488 -6.52 -11.35 17.83
C ILE A 488 -5.59 -11.46 19.04
N VAL A 489 -5.66 -12.58 19.77
CA VAL A 489 -4.91 -12.84 21.00
C VAL A 489 -3.67 -13.69 20.72
N ASP A 490 -2.94 -13.41 19.63
CA ASP A 490 -1.70 -14.14 19.38
C ASP A 490 -0.59 -13.58 20.27
N VAL A 491 -0.34 -14.29 21.39
CA VAL A 491 0.74 -14.03 22.34
C VAL A 491 2.03 -14.78 21.95
N SER A 492 2.06 -15.46 20.80
CA SER A 492 3.20 -16.26 20.34
C SER A 492 3.99 -15.61 19.21
N PHE A 493 5.24 -15.27 19.53
CA PHE A 493 6.38 -15.55 18.64
C PHE A 493 7.40 -16.39 19.42
#